data_AF-A0A1S2KQS6-F1
#
_entry.id   AF-A0A1S2KQS6-F1
#
_cell.length_a   1.000
_cell.length_b   1.000
_cell.length_c   1.000
_cell.angle_alpha   90.00
_cell.angle_beta   90.00
_cell.angle_gamma   90.00
#
_symmetry.space_group_name_H-M   'P 1'
#
loop_
_entity.id
_entity.type
_entity.pdbx_description
1 polymer ?
#
loop_
_entity_poly.entity_id
_entity_poly.type
_entity_poly.pdbx_seq_one_letter_code
_entity_poly.pdbx_strand_id
1 'polypeptide(L)'
;MTALIDPGRGWYGVFLTRDPDGTRACVSGAELPPWDVVEALLHDFAQLRGEESGRTQTARARRLHAAAAAERDARPGARRALLDRLRPALREQARTAERARELLERTGPDEAGPLAHHLAWLRDDHDRATARVAELRARLAALPQESAQRPAALRPDPAAPAENRGRGRRPRGARYAWLDDSDGDAGPVAAPPEAGPAAPAGAAPTGARFGGGGGAEAPPPPAPPAAGPVSASARSAVAHAVAVLVDLRARGRSGEAHALLCEAARWPAVRLPLLATALDRAGLAADWATLLWEAVSLPTAHLADLAAALAAAGREGDAGQLLRQGVTRPGEDVAAAVTGTRASCWGARALVEVFVAVRSPEDTAHFAACAPQRLVPEVLRAARAAAPARETAVVHALRVAGLVTG
;
A
#
# COMPACT_ATOMS: atom_id res chain seq x y z
N MET A 1 -1.19 -20.30 -22.32
CA MET A 1 -0.43 -19.19 -21.72
C MET A 1 -0.41 -19.32 -20.20
N THR A 2 -1.57 -19.38 -19.54
CA THR A 2 -1.67 -19.58 -18.08
C THR A 2 -0.99 -20.84 -17.57
N ALA A 3 -0.97 -21.94 -18.33
CA ALA A 3 -0.20 -23.14 -18.01
C ALA A 3 1.34 -22.99 -18.12
N LEU A 4 1.83 -21.87 -18.65
CA LEU A 4 3.26 -21.61 -18.88
C LEU A 4 3.85 -20.55 -17.93
N ILE A 5 3.01 -20.01 -17.05
CA ILE A 5 3.34 -18.97 -16.06
C ILE A 5 2.97 -19.47 -14.65
N ASP A 6 3.67 -18.97 -13.63
CA ASP A 6 3.56 -19.44 -12.24
C ASP A 6 2.29 -18.89 -11.56
N PRO A 7 1.37 -19.74 -11.06
CA PRO A 7 0.18 -19.27 -10.34
C PRO A 7 0.47 -18.70 -8.94
N GLY A 8 1.65 -18.95 -8.37
CA GLY A 8 2.07 -18.43 -7.06
C GLY A 8 2.81 -17.10 -7.12
N ARG A 9 3.06 -16.54 -8.32
CA ARG A 9 3.86 -15.32 -8.52
C ARG A 9 3.29 -14.44 -9.64
N GLY A 10 3.79 -13.22 -9.73
CA GLY A 10 3.42 -12.27 -10.79
C GLY A 10 1.96 -11.83 -10.75
N TRP A 11 1.51 -11.19 -11.83
CA TRP A 11 0.13 -10.74 -11.99
C TRP A 11 -0.88 -11.89 -12.02
N TYR A 12 -0.50 -13.06 -12.53
CA TYR A 12 -1.40 -14.21 -12.58
C TYR A 12 -1.87 -14.64 -11.18
N GLY A 13 -0.95 -14.71 -10.21
CA GLY A 13 -1.30 -15.00 -8.81
C GLY A 13 -2.16 -13.91 -8.17
N VAL A 14 -1.89 -12.63 -8.49
CA VAL A 14 -2.70 -11.50 -8.02
C VAL A 14 -4.15 -11.61 -8.53
N PHE A 15 -4.35 -11.91 -9.81
CA PHE A 15 -5.71 -12.08 -10.36
C PHE A 15 -6.43 -13.29 -9.79
N LEU A 16 -5.75 -14.41 -9.59
CA LEU A 16 -6.33 -15.59 -8.94
C LEU A 16 -6.80 -15.30 -7.51
N THR A 17 -6.07 -14.43 -6.80
CA THR A 17 -6.40 -14.05 -5.42
C THR A 17 -7.54 -13.03 -5.38
N ARG A 18 -7.52 -12.01 -6.26
CA ARG A 18 -8.49 -10.93 -6.27
C ARG A 18 -9.84 -11.33 -6.88
N ASP A 19 -9.83 -12.10 -7.97
CA ASP A 19 -11.03 -12.52 -8.69
C ASP A 19 -10.86 -13.93 -9.28
N PRO A 20 -10.98 -14.98 -8.45
CA PRO A 20 -10.83 -16.36 -8.90
C PRO A 20 -11.92 -16.76 -9.91
N ASP A 21 -13.12 -16.22 -9.79
CA ASP A 21 -14.26 -16.58 -10.62
C ASP A 21 -14.17 -15.93 -12.02
N GLY A 22 -13.85 -14.64 -12.09
CA GLY A 22 -13.60 -13.96 -13.36
C GLY A 22 -12.37 -14.51 -14.08
N THR A 23 -11.30 -14.84 -13.34
CA THR A 23 -10.14 -15.52 -13.89
C THR A 23 -10.54 -16.88 -14.50
N ARG A 24 -11.35 -17.68 -13.81
CA ARG A 24 -11.85 -18.96 -14.33
C ARG A 24 -12.76 -18.78 -15.55
N ALA A 25 -13.60 -17.76 -15.56
CA ALA A 25 -14.46 -17.44 -16.71
C ALA A 25 -13.66 -17.06 -17.95
N CYS A 26 -12.55 -16.33 -17.79
CA CYS A 26 -11.63 -16.01 -18.89
C CYS A 26 -10.87 -17.25 -19.38
N VAL A 27 -10.33 -18.06 -18.47
CA VAL A 27 -9.56 -19.27 -18.80
C VAL A 27 -10.43 -20.31 -19.52
N SER A 28 -11.70 -20.46 -19.12
CA SER A 28 -12.67 -21.36 -19.76
C SER A 28 -13.22 -20.81 -21.09
N GLY A 29 -12.89 -19.58 -21.46
CA GLY A 29 -13.41 -18.91 -22.67
C GLY A 29 -14.87 -18.46 -22.55
N ALA A 30 -15.52 -18.62 -21.39
CA ALA A 30 -16.86 -18.09 -21.13
C ALA A 30 -16.87 -16.56 -21.28
N GLU A 31 -15.81 -15.91 -20.79
CA GLU A 31 -15.58 -14.47 -20.94
C GLU A 31 -14.33 -14.18 -21.78
N LEU A 32 -14.36 -13.05 -22.49
CA LEU A 32 -13.17 -12.55 -23.16
C LEU A 32 -12.42 -11.69 -22.15
N PRO A 33 -11.15 -12.02 -21.83
CA PRO A 33 -10.39 -11.21 -20.89
C PRO A 33 -10.20 -9.79 -21.42
N PRO A 34 -10.30 -8.76 -20.55
CA PRO A 34 -9.86 -7.40 -20.88
C PRO A 34 -8.41 -7.41 -21.37
N TRP A 35 -8.06 -6.56 -22.34
CA TRP A 35 -6.71 -6.55 -22.89
C TRP A 35 -5.64 -6.23 -21.83
N ASP A 36 -5.93 -5.36 -20.86
CA ASP A 36 -5.03 -5.02 -19.75
C ASP A 36 -4.64 -6.24 -18.90
N VAL A 37 -5.56 -7.20 -18.74
CA VAL A 37 -5.31 -8.47 -18.05
C VAL A 37 -4.40 -9.36 -18.90
N VAL A 38 -4.67 -9.46 -20.21
CA VAL A 38 -3.82 -10.24 -21.14
C VAL A 38 -2.40 -9.68 -21.18
N GLU A 39 -2.26 -8.35 -21.21
CA GLU A 39 -0.98 -7.65 -21.23
C GLU A 39 -0.16 -7.90 -19.95
N ALA A 40 -0.80 -7.94 -18.78
CA ALA A 40 -0.14 -8.32 -17.53
C ALA A 40 0.34 -9.78 -17.52
N LEU A 41 -0.46 -10.71 -18.04
CA LEU A 41 -0.02 -12.11 -18.15
C LEU A 41 1.13 -12.29 -19.17
N LEU A 42 1.16 -11.48 -20.22
CA LEU A 42 2.27 -11.44 -21.18
C LEU A 42 3.53 -10.84 -20.56
N HIS A 43 3.39 -9.88 -19.64
CA HIS A 43 4.50 -9.37 -18.85
C HIS A 43 5.09 -10.49 -17.97
N ASP A 44 4.27 -11.23 -17.23
CA ASP A 44 4.73 -12.39 -16.44
C ASP A 44 5.42 -13.44 -17.33
N PHE A 45 4.84 -13.71 -18.51
CA PHE A 45 5.43 -14.63 -19.48
C PHE A 45 6.81 -14.17 -19.98
N ALA A 46 6.96 -12.88 -20.29
CA ALA A 46 8.23 -12.30 -20.73
C ALA A 46 9.30 -12.39 -19.63
N GLN A 47 8.92 -12.15 -18.37
CA GLN A 47 9.82 -12.30 -17.23
C GLN A 47 10.32 -13.74 -17.05
N LEU A 48 9.50 -14.74 -17.41
CA LEU A 48 9.85 -16.16 -17.30
C LEU A 48 10.58 -16.72 -18.53
N ARG A 49 10.32 -16.18 -19.73
CA ARG A 49 10.76 -16.77 -21.02
C ARG A 49 11.64 -15.86 -21.87
N GLY A 50 11.96 -14.67 -21.37
CA GLY A 50 12.75 -13.65 -22.05
C GLY A 50 11.90 -12.72 -22.92
N GLU A 51 12.43 -11.50 -23.13
CA GLU A 51 11.72 -10.43 -23.82
C GLU A 51 11.37 -10.76 -25.28
N GLU A 52 12.22 -11.47 -26.00
CA GLU A 52 11.99 -11.83 -27.40
C GLU A 52 10.82 -12.80 -27.57
N SER A 53 10.78 -13.84 -26.73
CA SER A 53 9.64 -14.73 -26.58
C SER A 53 8.38 -13.95 -26.19
N GLY A 54 8.52 -13.00 -25.26
CA GLY A 54 7.45 -12.09 -24.84
C GLY A 54 6.87 -11.29 -26.00
N ARG A 55 7.70 -10.60 -26.78
CA ARG A 55 7.28 -9.80 -27.95
C ARG A 55 6.54 -10.65 -28.99
N THR A 56 7.06 -11.84 -29.30
CA THR A 56 6.44 -12.78 -30.24
C THR A 56 5.07 -13.23 -29.73
N GLN A 57 4.99 -13.59 -28.44
CA GLN A 57 3.75 -14.04 -27.82
C GLN A 57 2.72 -12.90 -27.71
N THR A 58 3.15 -11.66 -27.44
CA THR A 58 2.28 -10.48 -27.43
C THR A 58 1.67 -10.21 -28.80
N ALA A 59 2.47 -10.25 -29.86
CA ALA A 59 1.96 -10.08 -31.23
C ALA A 59 0.92 -11.15 -31.60
N ARG A 60 1.17 -12.41 -31.20
CA ARG A 60 0.20 -13.50 -31.36
C ARG A 60 -1.07 -13.27 -30.55
N ALA A 61 -0.95 -12.90 -29.28
CA ALA A 61 -2.07 -12.67 -28.38
C ALA A 61 -2.96 -11.51 -28.86
N ARG A 62 -2.37 -10.40 -29.36
CA ARG A 62 -3.12 -9.27 -29.94
C ARG A 62 -4.01 -9.72 -31.10
N ARG A 63 -3.46 -10.51 -32.04
CA ARG A 63 -4.24 -11.03 -33.17
C ARG A 63 -5.40 -11.92 -32.73
N LEU A 64 -5.15 -12.84 -31.79
CA LEU A 64 -6.16 -13.76 -31.29
C LEU A 64 -7.25 -13.02 -30.49
N HIS A 65 -6.86 -12.06 -29.65
CA HIS A 65 -7.79 -11.25 -28.89
C HIS A 65 -8.68 -10.40 -29.80
N ALA A 66 -8.11 -9.74 -30.82
CA ALA A 66 -8.86 -8.96 -31.79
C ALA A 66 -9.87 -9.82 -32.58
N ALA A 67 -9.47 -11.02 -33.02
CA ALA A 67 -10.38 -11.95 -33.70
C ALA A 67 -11.54 -12.39 -32.78
N ALA A 68 -11.24 -12.78 -31.54
CA ALA A 68 -12.25 -13.18 -30.57
C ALA A 68 -13.17 -12.02 -30.16
N ALA A 69 -12.65 -10.79 -30.09
CA ALA A 69 -13.45 -9.59 -29.86
C ALA A 69 -14.40 -9.34 -31.02
N ALA A 70 -13.92 -9.40 -32.26
CA ALA A 70 -14.74 -9.21 -33.46
C ALA A 70 -15.86 -10.25 -33.56
N GLU A 71 -15.59 -11.53 -33.30
CA GLU A 71 -16.62 -12.58 -33.28
C GLU A 71 -17.70 -12.35 -32.22
N ARG A 72 -17.33 -11.83 -31.04
CA ARG A 72 -18.30 -11.49 -29.98
C ARG A 72 -19.10 -10.25 -30.34
N ASP A 73 -18.45 -9.26 -30.94
CA ASP A 73 -19.05 -7.97 -31.30
C ASP A 73 -19.97 -8.09 -32.53
N ALA A 74 -19.81 -9.13 -33.35
CA ALA A 74 -20.73 -9.48 -34.44
C ALA A 74 -22.05 -10.12 -33.96
N ARG A 75 -22.19 -10.48 -32.68
CA ARG A 75 -23.39 -11.16 -32.17
C ARG A 75 -24.56 -10.18 -31.96
N PRO A 76 -25.82 -10.62 -32.14
CA PRO A 76 -26.98 -9.82 -31.77
C PRO A 76 -26.90 -9.36 -30.31
N GLY A 77 -27.14 -8.07 -30.08
CA GLY A 77 -27.07 -7.46 -28.74
C GLY A 77 -25.67 -7.11 -28.25
N ALA A 78 -24.62 -7.19 -29.10
CA ALA A 78 -23.25 -6.79 -28.76
C ALA A 78 -23.16 -5.37 -28.19
N ARG A 79 -23.87 -4.39 -28.79
CA ARG A 79 -23.92 -3.00 -28.29
C ARG A 79 -24.39 -2.94 -26.83
N ARG A 80 -25.49 -3.63 -26.49
CA ARG A 80 -26.00 -3.69 -25.12
C ARG A 80 -25.01 -4.37 -24.18
N ALA A 81 -24.43 -5.50 -24.60
CA ALA A 81 -23.44 -6.23 -23.80
C ALA A 81 -22.18 -5.39 -23.51
N LEU A 82 -21.71 -4.60 -24.49
CA LEU A 82 -20.58 -3.68 -24.30
C LEU A 82 -20.95 -2.50 -23.38
N LEU A 83 -22.15 -1.92 -23.51
CA LEU A 83 -22.63 -0.87 -22.60
C LEU A 83 -22.78 -1.37 -21.16
N ASP A 84 -23.30 -2.58 -20.99
CA ASP A 84 -23.45 -3.23 -19.68
C ASP A 84 -22.08 -3.49 -19.02
N ARG A 85 -21.02 -3.67 -19.82
CA ARG A 85 -19.62 -3.77 -19.34
C ARG A 85 -18.97 -2.40 -19.12
N LEU A 86 -19.29 -1.40 -19.94
CA LEU A 86 -18.71 -0.07 -19.83
C LEU A 86 -19.16 0.66 -18.56
N ARG A 87 -20.43 0.53 -18.18
CA ARG A 87 -20.96 1.19 -16.96
C ARG A 87 -20.18 0.86 -15.68
N PRO A 88 -19.93 -0.41 -15.32
CA PRO A 88 -19.13 -0.72 -14.13
C PRO A 88 -17.66 -0.31 -14.29
N ALA A 89 -17.06 -0.45 -15.48
CA ALA A 89 -15.68 -0.01 -15.72
C ALA A 89 -15.50 1.52 -15.52
N LEU A 90 -16.48 2.34 -15.91
CA LEU A 90 -16.46 3.78 -15.64
C LEU A 90 -16.56 4.10 -14.14
N ARG A 91 -17.38 3.35 -13.39
CA ARG A 91 -17.47 3.52 -11.92
C ARG A 91 -16.19 3.09 -11.23
N GLU A 92 -15.53 2.05 -11.74
CA GLU A 92 -14.23 1.61 -11.26
C GLU A 92 -13.15 2.67 -11.52
N GLN A 93 -13.06 3.20 -12.75
CA GLN A 93 -12.13 4.27 -13.11
C GLN A 93 -12.31 5.51 -12.25
N ALA A 94 -13.56 5.93 -12.01
CA ALA A 94 -13.86 7.07 -11.15
C ALA A 94 -13.41 6.82 -9.70
N ARG A 95 -13.72 5.64 -9.15
CA ARG A 95 -13.37 5.25 -7.78
C ARG A 95 -11.85 5.15 -7.56
N THR A 96 -11.10 4.58 -8.50
CA THR A 96 -9.64 4.49 -8.40
C THR A 96 -8.99 5.87 -8.51
N ALA A 97 -9.52 6.76 -9.37
CA ALA A 97 -9.06 8.14 -9.47
C ALA A 97 -9.33 8.95 -8.19
N GLU A 98 -10.52 8.79 -7.62
CA GLU A 98 -10.93 9.45 -6.38
C GLU A 98 -10.06 8.98 -5.21
N ARG A 99 -9.91 7.66 -5.02
CA ARG A 99 -9.02 7.10 -4.00
C ARG A 99 -7.56 7.55 -4.14
N ALA A 100 -7.05 7.63 -5.37
CA ALA A 100 -5.69 8.12 -5.61
C ALA A 100 -5.55 9.61 -5.24
N ARG A 101 -6.55 10.44 -5.57
CA ARG A 101 -6.58 11.87 -5.18
C ARG A 101 -6.69 12.03 -3.67
N GLU A 102 -7.63 11.34 -3.03
CA GLU A 102 -7.79 11.35 -1.57
C GLU A 102 -6.50 10.94 -0.86
N LEU A 103 -5.82 9.90 -1.37
CA LEU A 103 -4.56 9.47 -0.80
C LEU A 103 -3.47 10.54 -0.96
N LEU A 104 -3.36 11.16 -2.13
CA LEU A 104 -2.40 12.25 -2.38
C LEU A 104 -2.70 13.50 -1.54
N GLU A 105 -3.96 13.90 -1.42
CA GLU A 105 -4.39 15.05 -0.61
C GLU A 105 -4.12 14.84 0.89
N ARG A 106 -4.24 13.59 1.36
CA ARG A 106 -3.91 13.20 2.74
C ARG A 106 -2.41 13.05 2.98
N THR A 107 -1.60 12.93 1.92
CA THR A 107 -0.16 12.71 1.98
C THR A 107 0.58 14.03 1.77
N GLY A 108 1.20 14.56 2.83
CA GLY A 108 2.11 15.70 2.69
C GLY A 108 3.38 15.33 1.90
N PRO A 109 4.15 16.32 1.39
CA PRO A 109 5.34 16.07 0.57
C PRO A 109 6.38 15.12 1.20
N ASP A 110 6.45 15.07 2.53
CA ASP A 110 7.38 14.23 3.29
C ASP A 110 6.86 12.79 3.60
N GLU A 111 5.56 12.50 3.37
CA GLU A 111 4.95 11.17 3.62
C GLU A 111 4.91 10.27 2.36
N ALA A 112 5.54 10.70 1.26
CA ALA A 112 5.52 9.99 -0.02
C ALA A 112 6.19 8.60 0.02
N GLY A 113 7.20 8.39 0.89
CA GLY A 113 7.96 7.14 0.95
C GLY A 113 7.14 5.93 1.43
N PRO A 114 6.52 5.96 2.61
CA PRO A 114 5.72 4.84 3.14
C PRO A 114 4.47 4.52 2.31
N LEU A 115 3.89 5.51 1.62
CA LEU A 115 2.68 5.35 0.80
C LEU A 115 2.97 5.17 -0.68
N ALA A 116 4.24 5.22 -1.12
CA ALA A 116 4.63 5.06 -2.51
C ALA A 116 4.11 3.74 -3.11
N HIS A 117 4.18 2.65 -2.34
CA HIS A 117 3.71 1.33 -2.77
C HIS A 117 2.19 1.30 -2.99
N HIS A 118 1.42 1.85 -2.05
CA HIS A 118 -0.04 1.96 -2.16
C HIS A 118 -0.47 2.87 -3.31
N LEU A 119 0.21 4.01 -3.49
CA LEU A 119 -0.01 4.90 -4.63
C LEU A 119 0.34 4.23 -5.96
N ALA A 120 1.41 3.43 -6.01
CA ALA A 120 1.76 2.67 -7.21
C ALA A 120 0.67 1.65 -7.57
N TRP A 121 0.12 0.93 -6.58
CA TRP A 121 -1.01 0.03 -6.78
C TRP A 121 -2.27 0.76 -7.24
N LEU A 122 -2.65 1.88 -6.61
CA LEU A 122 -3.83 2.64 -7.02
C LEU A 122 -3.68 3.24 -8.42
N ARG A 123 -2.47 3.67 -8.79
CA ARG A 123 -2.16 4.13 -10.15
C ARG A 123 -2.28 3.00 -11.16
N ASP A 124 -1.71 1.83 -10.87
CA ASP A 124 -1.85 0.65 -11.75
C ASP A 124 -3.32 0.22 -11.89
N ASP A 125 -4.09 0.17 -10.80
CA ASP A 125 -5.53 -0.13 -10.85
C ASP A 125 -6.30 0.93 -11.68
N HIS A 126 -5.93 2.22 -11.57
CA HIS A 126 -6.51 3.29 -12.37
C HIS A 126 -6.15 3.20 -13.86
N ASP A 127 -4.89 2.90 -14.18
CA ASP A 127 -4.42 2.74 -15.55
C ASP A 127 -5.09 1.54 -16.23
N ARG A 128 -5.26 0.43 -15.51
CA ARG A 128 -6.02 -0.75 -15.98
C ARG A 128 -7.50 -0.42 -16.23
N ALA A 129 -8.16 0.24 -15.29
CA ALA A 129 -9.55 0.66 -15.47
C ALA A 129 -9.69 1.62 -16.66
N THR A 130 -8.74 2.52 -16.86
CA THR A 130 -8.68 3.44 -17.99
C THR A 130 -8.49 2.71 -19.32
N ALA A 131 -7.56 1.76 -19.39
CA ALA A 131 -7.33 0.91 -20.56
C ALA A 131 -8.59 0.12 -20.94
N ARG A 132 -9.29 -0.46 -19.94
CA ARG A 132 -10.54 -1.19 -20.14
C ARG A 132 -11.66 -0.30 -20.67
N VAL A 133 -11.80 0.91 -20.14
CA VAL A 133 -12.76 1.90 -20.64
C VAL A 133 -12.44 2.30 -22.08
N ALA A 134 -11.16 2.53 -22.39
CA ALA A 134 -10.72 2.86 -23.75
C ALA A 134 -11.02 1.73 -24.74
N GLU A 135 -10.72 0.48 -24.38
CA GLU A 135 -11.03 -0.70 -25.21
C GLU A 135 -12.53 -0.81 -25.49
N LEU A 136 -13.36 -0.73 -24.45
CA LEU A 136 -14.82 -0.85 -24.59
C LEU A 136 -15.42 0.29 -25.43
N ARG A 137 -14.92 1.52 -25.27
CA ARG A 137 -15.33 2.66 -26.10
C ARG A 137 -14.91 2.48 -27.56
N ALA A 138 -13.68 2.03 -27.82
CA ALA A 138 -13.20 1.76 -29.17
C ALA A 138 -14.05 0.70 -29.87
N ARG A 139 -14.39 -0.38 -29.16
CA ARG A 139 -15.26 -1.45 -29.68
C ARG A 139 -16.68 -0.95 -29.95
N LEU A 140 -17.26 -0.16 -29.05
CA LEU A 140 -18.56 0.47 -29.26
C LEU A 140 -18.60 1.41 -30.46
N ALA A 141 -17.49 2.13 -30.73
CA ALA A 141 -17.35 3.00 -31.88
C ALA A 141 -17.17 2.23 -33.19
N ALA A 142 -16.53 1.04 -33.14
CA ALA A 142 -16.34 0.16 -34.28
C ALA A 142 -17.60 -0.64 -34.66
N LEU A 143 -18.57 -0.79 -33.75
CA LEU A 143 -19.87 -1.36 -34.09
C LEU A 143 -20.56 -0.47 -35.13
N PRO A 144 -21.19 -1.06 -36.16
CA PRO A 144 -22.04 -0.30 -37.07
C PRO A 144 -23.01 0.58 -36.27
N GLN A 145 -23.10 1.85 -36.61
CA GLN A 145 -24.23 2.65 -36.16
C GLN A 145 -25.47 1.96 -36.72
N GLU A 146 -26.43 1.65 -35.85
CA GLU A 146 -27.80 1.38 -36.28
C GLU A 146 -28.34 2.72 -36.82
N SER A 147 -27.86 3.13 -37.97
CA SER A 147 -28.28 4.33 -38.66
C SER A 147 -29.68 4.09 -39.17
N ALA A 148 -30.67 4.66 -38.46
CA ALA A 148 -31.87 5.28 -39.03
C ALA A 148 -32.31 4.77 -40.42
N GLN A 149 -32.67 3.49 -40.54
CA GLN A 149 -33.42 2.96 -41.67
C GLN A 149 -34.80 2.52 -41.18
N ARG A 150 -35.69 3.51 -41.01
CA ARG A 150 -37.05 3.50 -41.57
C ARG A 150 -37.81 4.78 -41.20
N PRO A 151 -38.25 5.59 -42.17
CA PRO A 151 -39.57 6.21 -42.08
C PRO A 151 -40.62 5.09 -42.14
N ALA A 152 -41.65 5.25 -41.31
CA ALA A 152 -42.72 4.30 -41.07
C ALA A 152 -43.50 3.89 -42.33
N ALA A 153 -43.91 2.63 -42.37
CA ALA A 153 -45.23 2.27 -42.89
C ALA A 153 -45.88 1.34 -41.86
N LEU A 154 -46.87 1.87 -41.16
CA LEU A 154 -47.78 1.13 -40.31
C LEU A 154 -48.44 -0.01 -41.09
N ARG A 155 -48.51 -1.19 -40.48
CA ARG A 155 -49.72 -2.02 -40.49
C ARG A 155 -49.88 -2.73 -39.15
N PRO A 156 -51.03 -2.60 -38.48
CA PRO A 156 -51.36 -3.42 -37.33
C PRO A 156 -52.07 -4.72 -37.76
N ASP A 157 -51.91 -5.74 -36.90
CA ASP A 157 -52.82 -6.83 -36.48
C ASP A 157 -52.30 -8.27 -36.66
N PRO A 158 -52.81 -9.26 -35.88
CA PRO A 158 -53.45 -9.20 -34.55
C PRO A 158 -52.80 -10.17 -33.53
N ALA A 159 -53.25 -10.06 -32.27
CA ALA A 159 -52.81 -10.83 -31.11
C ALA A 159 -53.26 -12.32 -31.09
N ALA A 160 -52.40 -13.20 -30.58
CA ALA A 160 -52.73 -14.47 -29.89
C ALA A 160 -51.49 -15.02 -29.13
N PRO A 161 -51.61 -15.99 -28.20
CA PRO A 161 -51.74 -15.77 -26.76
C PRO A 161 -50.47 -16.11 -25.96
N ALA A 162 -50.43 -15.58 -24.73
CA ALA A 162 -49.35 -15.75 -23.77
C ALA A 162 -49.30 -17.17 -23.17
N GLU A 163 -48.20 -17.88 -23.39
CA GLU A 163 -47.82 -19.05 -22.60
C GLU A 163 -46.99 -18.65 -21.38
N ASN A 164 -47.59 -18.89 -20.21
CA ASN A 164 -47.01 -18.74 -18.90
C ASN A 164 -45.90 -19.78 -18.69
N ARG A 165 -44.63 -19.35 -18.73
CA ARG A 165 -43.49 -20.16 -18.26
C ARG A 165 -42.84 -19.50 -17.05
N GLY A 166 -43.02 -20.20 -15.94
CA GLY A 166 -42.24 -20.25 -14.70
C GLY A 166 -41.26 -19.12 -14.40
N ARG A 167 -41.40 -18.55 -13.20
CA ARG A 167 -40.42 -17.70 -12.52
C ARG A 167 -39.05 -18.39 -12.51
N GLY A 168 -38.26 -18.15 -13.55
CA GLY A 168 -36.85 -18.49 -13.60
C GLY A 168 -36.13 -17.64 -12.55
N ARG A 169 -35.57 -18.30 -11.53
CA ARG A 169 -34.55 -17.72 -10.65
C ARG A 169 -33.52 -17.01 -11.53
N ARG A 170 -33.34 -15.71 -11.30
CA ARG A 170 -32.24 -14.93 -11.91
C ARG A 170 -30.93 -15.68 -11.65
N PRO A 171 -30.12 -16.02 -12.67
CA PRO A 171 -28.78 -16.52 -12.42
C PRO A 171 -27.94 -15.38 -11.84
N ARG A 172 -27.63 -15.46 -10.53
CA ARG A 172 -26.52 -14.71 -9.94
C ARG A 172 -25.22 -15.37 -10.43
N GLY A 173 -24.81 -15.03 -11.65
CA GLY A 173 -23.49 -15.39 -12.18
C GLY A 173 -22.57 -14.18 -12.14
N ALA A 174 -21.30 -14.37 -11.77
CA ALA A 174 -20.06 -13.61 -12.03
C ALA A 174 -20.08 -12.07 -12.08
N ARG A 175 -21.18 -11.40 -11.70
CA ARG A 175 -21.43 -9.97 -11.93
C ARG A 175 -21.05 -9.09 -10.73
N TYR A 176 -20.40 -9.66 -9.71
CA TYR A 176 -20.17 -8.98 -8.44
C TYR A 176 -18.82 -9.25 -7.75
N ALA A 177 -17.85 -9.92 -8.40
CA ALA A 177 -16.58 -10.29 -7.76
C ALA A 177 -15.48 -9.20 -7.81
N TRP A 178 -15.77 -8.02 -8.37
CA TRP A 178 -14.93 -6.81 -8.26
C TRP A 178 -15.62 -5.70 -7.44
N LEU A 179 -16.59 -6.09 -6.62
CA LEU A 179 -17.26 -5.22 -5.66
C LEU A 179 -16.82 -5.64 -4.28
N ASP A 180 -16.08 -4.76 -3.61
CA ASP A 180 -16.09 -4.71 -2.16
C ASP A 180 -17.42 -4.08 -1.75
N ASP A 181 -18.26 -4.83 -1.04
CA ASP A 181 -19.40 -4.31 -0.30
C ASP A 181 -18.92 -4.06 1.14
N SER A 182 -18.81 -2.79 1.51
CA SER A 182 -18.92 -2.34 2.89
C SER A 182 -19.99 -1.26 2.95
N ASP A 183 -21.19 -1.74 3.31
CA ASP A 183 -22.36 -1.10 3.91
C ASP A 183 -23.09 0.01 3.10
N GLY A 184 -24.41 0.16 3.18
CA GLY A 184 -25.40 -0.28 4.16
C GLY A 184 -26.43 0.86 4.28
N ASP A 185 -27.70 0.50 4.11
CA ASP A 185 -28.94 1.28 4.24
C ASP A 185 -28.89 2.72 4.82
N ALA A 186 -29.39 3.68 4.03
CA ALA A 186 -29.98 4.92 4.52
C ALA A 186 -31.10 5.39 3.56
N GLY A 187 -32.31 5.52 4.08
CA GLY A 187 -33.52 5.97 3.40
C GLY A 187 -33.52 7.45 2.96
N PRO A 188 -34.61 7.93 2.32
CA PRO A 188 -34.56 9.02 1.36
C PRO A 188 -34.62 10.40 2.02
N VAL A 189 -33.82 11.35 1.53
CA VAL A 189 -33.96 12.77 1.83
C VAL A 189 -34.05 13.58 0.54
N ALA A 190 -34.99 14.52 0.55
CA ALA A 190 -35.55 15.26 -0.57
C ALA A 190 -34.61 16.33 -1.19
N ALA A 191 -34.85 16.66 -2.47
CA ALA A 191 -34.47 17.91 -3.15
C ALA A 191 -35.33 19.10 -2.63
N PRO A 192 -35.03 20.42 -2.83
CA PRO A 192 -34.58 21.12 -4.08
C PRO A 192 -33.76 22.45 -3.81
N PRO A 193 -33.74 23.55 -4.62
CA PRO A 193 -33.57 23.79 -6.09
C PRO A 193 -32.44 24.82 -6.47
N GLU A 194 -32.33 25.11 -7.78
CA GLU A 194 -31.47 26.07 -8.51
C GLU A 194 -31.58 27.58 -8.14
N ALA A 195 -30.50 28.34 -8.38
CA ALA A 195 -30.50 29.70 -8.97
C ALA A 195 -29.07 30.15 -9.37
N GLY A 196 -28.87 30.66 -10.59
CA GLY A 196 -27.70 31.50 -10.99
C GLY A 196 -28.06 33.00 -10.93
N PRO A 197 -27.35 33.94 -11.62
CA PRO A 197 -25.95 34.00 -12.06
C PRO A 197 -25.25 35.36 -11.70
N ALA A 198 -23.99 35.54 -12.15
CA ALA A 198 -23.36 36.79 -12.65
C ALA A 198 -21.96 37.15 -12.05
N ALA A 199 -21.01 37.40 -12.97
CA ALA A 199 -19.69 38.00 -12.75
C ALA A 199 -19.77 39.56 -12.75
N PRO A 200 -18.66 40.30 -12.49
CA PRO A 200 -17.75 40.62 -13.60
C PRO A 200 -16.24 40.77 -13.28
N ALA A 201 -15.45 40.58 -14.34
CA ALA A 201 -14.21 41.24 -14.82
C ALA A 201 -13.14 41.84 -13.87
N GLY A 202 -11.87 41.58 -14.20
CA GLY A 202 -10.77 42.51 -13.88
C GLY A 202 -9.35 42.00 -14.12
N ALA A 203 -8.78 42.38 -15.27
CA ALA A 203 -7.38 42.73 -15.52
C ALA A 203 -6.26 41.66 -15.43
N ALA A 204 -5.72 41.33 -16.61
CA ALA A 204 -4.30 41.00 -16.78
C ALA A 204 -3.46 42.28 -16.80
N PRO A 205 -2.16 42.19 -16.46
CA PRO A 205 -1.18 42.95 -17.21
C PRO A 205 -0.02 42.10 -17.75
N THR A 206 0.40 42.54 -18.93
CA THR A 206 1.52 42.14 -19.76
C THR A 206 2.88 42.58 -19.21
N GLY A 207 3.86 41.68 -19.29
CA GLY A 207 5.20 41.90 -19.87
C GLY A 207 6.23 42.78 -19.15
N ALA A 208 7.41 42.22 -18.87
CA ALA A 208 8.71 42.79 -19.27
C ALA A 208 9.84 41.76 -19.07
N ARG A 209 10.77 41.75 -20.01
CA ARG A 209 11.99 40.93 -20.04
C ARG A 209 13.13 41.74 -19.46
N PHE A 210 13.98 41.16 -18.62
CA PHE A 210 15.39 41.56 -18.49
C PHE A 210 16.23 40.35 -18.10
N GLY A 211 17.33 40.15 -18.83
CA GLY A 211 18.42 39.26 -18.43
C GLY A 211 19.51 40.05 -17.70
N GLY A 212 20.41 39.33 -17.03
CA GLY A 212 21.62 39.85 -16.41
C GLY A 212 21.93 39.15 -15.08
N GLY A 213 23.10 38.54 -14.97
CA GLY A 213 23.51 37.66 -13.87
C GLY A 213 24.10 38.36 -12.64
N GLY A 214 24.47 37.55 -11.65
CA GLY A 214 25.17 37.97 -10.45
C GLY A 214 24.96 36.98 -9.31
N GLY A 215 26.04 36.32 -8.86
CA GLY A 215 25.99 35.27 -7.84
C GLY A 215 25.47 35.78 -6.49
N ALA A 216 24.68 34.94 -5.84
CA ALA A 216 24.34 35.05 -4.43
C ALA A 216 24.46 33.66 -3.80
N GLU A 217 25.26 33.62 -2.74
CA GLU A 217 25.45 32.52 -1.80
C GLU A 217 24.13 31.82 -1.47
N ALA A 218 24.08 30.49 -1.61
CA ALA A 218 22.92 29.70 -1.19
C ALA A 218 22.77 29.78 0.34
N PRO A 219 21.56 30.03 0.88
CA PRO A 219 21.34 29.97 2.32
C PRO A 219 21.59 28.55 2.85
N PRO A 220 22.11 28.39 4.08
CA PRO A 220 22.26 27.08 4.69
C PRO A 220 20.90 26.35 4.78
N PRO A 221 20.88 25.02 4.63
CA PRO A 221 19.65 24.25 4.63
C PRO A 221 18.91 24.42 5.98
N PRO A 222 17.56 24.47 5.96
CA PRO A 222 16.78 24.59 7.18
C PRO A 222 17.03 23.40 8.11
N ALA A 223 17.17 23.68 9.40
CA ALA A 223 17.25 22.64 10.42
C ALA A 223 15.99 21.75 10.38
N PRO A 224 16.12 20.43 10.61
CA PRO A 224 14.97 19.52 10.60
C PRO A 224 13.97 19.92 11.70
N PRO A 225 12.65 19.80 11.43
CA PRO A 225 11.63 20.19 12.40
C PRO A 225 11.74 19.32 13.66
N ALA A 226 11.70 19.98 14.82
CA ALA A 226 11.49 19.31 16.11
C ALA A 226 10.17 18.53 16.07
N ALA A 227 10.11 17.40 16.79
CA ALA A 227 8.94 16.51 16.83
C ALA A 227 7.65 17.28 17.13
N GLY A 228 6.89 17.57 16.08
CA GLY A 228 5.61 18.27 16.17
C GLY A 228 4.51 17.39 16.77
N PRO A 229 3.35 17.98 17.13
CA PRO A 229 2.20 17.23 17.60
C PRO A 229 1.81 16.15 16.58
N VAL A 230 1.44 14.97 17.07
CA VAL A 230 1.09 13.83 16.22
C VAL A 230 0.05 14.27 15.18
N SER A 231 0.33 14.01 13.90
CA SER A 231 -0.49 14.55 12.81
C SER A 231 -1.91 13.97 12.84
N ALA A 232 -2.89 14.75 12.36
CA ALA A 232 -4.25 14.23 12.17
C ALA A 232 -4.25 13.03 11.21
N SER A 233 -3.37 13.04 10.21
CA SER A 233 -3.11 11.92 9.29
C SER A 233 -2.73 10.64 10.04
N ALA A 234 -1.76 10.72 10.97
CA ALA A 234 -1.34 9.57 11.78
C ALA A 234 -2.49 8.98 12.61
N ARG A 235 -3.34 9.83 13.20
CA ARG A 235 -4.54 9.38 13.94
C ARG A 235 -5.54 8.67 13.02
N SER A 236 -5.82 9.23 11.84
CA SER A 236 -6.75 8.63 10.89
C SER A 236 -6.24 7.31 10.31
N ALA A 237 -4.94 7.21 10.01
CA ALA A 237 -4.32 5.97 9.53
C ALA A 237 -4.43 4.85 10.58
N VAL A 238 -4.15 5.18 11.85
CA VAL A 238 -4.30 4.24 12.98
C VAL A 238 -5.76 3.81 13.14
N ALA A 239 -6.70 4.76 13.15
CA ALA A 239 -8.12 4.46 13.32
C ALA A 239 -8.63 3.54 12.20
N HIS A 240 -8.23 3.81 10.96
CA HIS A 240 -8.60 2.98 9.81
C HIS A 240 -8.03 1.56 9.93
N ALA A 241 -6.75 1.40 10.24
CA ALA A 241 -6.16 0.06 10.36
C ALA A 241 -6.78 -0.74 11.51
N VAL A 242 -7.13 -0.12 12.63
CA VAL A 242 -7.83 -0.80 13.72
C VAL A 242 -9.23 -1.23 13.29
N ALA A 243 -9.98 -0.39 12.56
CA ALA A 243 -11.29 -0.76 12.02
C ALA A 243 -11.20 -1.96 11.06
N VAL A 244 -10.21 -1.95 10.14
CA VAL A 244 -9.95 -3.07 9.22
C VAL A 244 -9.57 -4.32 10.00
N LEU A 245 -8.70 -4.20 11.01
CA LEU A 245 -8.27 -5.34 11.82
C LEU A 245 -9.44 -5.97 12.57
N VAL A 246 -10.34 -5.16 13.16
CA VAL A 246 -11.56 -5.64 13.81
C VAL A 246 -12.45 -6.41 12.83
N ASP A 247 -12.67 -5.87 11.62
CA ASP A 247 -13.48 -6.54 10.59
C ASP A 247 -12.85 -7.87 10.14
N LEU A 248 -11.54 -7.88 9.88
CA LEU A 248 -10.80 -9.10 9.52
C LEU A 248 -10.91 -10.17 10.61
N ARG A 249 -10.80 -9.78 11.89
CA ARG A 249 -10.96 -10.69 13.03
C ARG A 249 -12.40 -11.21 13.15
N ALA A 250 -13.40 -10.36 12.97
CA ALA A 250 -14.81 -10.76 12.98
C ALA A 250 -15.15 -11.76 11.87
N ARG A 251 -14.51 -11.64 10.70
CA ARG A 251 -14.67 -12.55 9.56
C ARG A 251 -13.76 -13.78 9.60
N GLY A 252 -12.94 -13.95 10.64
CA GLY A 252 -12.00 -15.07 10.77
C GLY A 252 -10.80 -15.03 9.81
N ARG A 253 -10.54 -13.91 9.13
CA ARG A 253 -9.47 -13.73 8.13
C ARG A 253 -8.12 -13.47 8.79
N SER A 254 -7.64 -14.44 9.55
CA SER A 254 -6.45 -14.29 10.41
C SER A 254 -5.14 -14.03 9.65
N GLY A 255 -4.98 -14.57 8.44
CA GLY A 255 -3.78 -14.34 7.63
C GLY A 255 -3.64 -12.89 7.16
N GLU A 256 -4.75 -12.26 6.79
CA GLU A 256 -4.77 -10.85 6.37
C GLU A 256 -4.64 -9.90 7.55
N ALA A 257 -5.25 -10.25 8.68
CA ALA A 257 -5.03 -9.54 9.94
C ALA A 257 -3.54 -9.53 10.30
N HIS A 258 -2.86 -10.67 10.18
CA HIS A 258 -1.42 -10.77 10.41
C HIS A 258 -0.63 -9.93 9.39
N ALA A 259 -0.97 -9.98 8.09
CA ALA A 259 -0.31 -9.16 7.07
C ALA A 259 -0.41 -7.66 7.38
N LEU A 260 -1.58 -7.20 7.85
CA LEU A 260 -1.78 -5.82 8.29
C LEU A 260 -0.93 -5.46 9.52
N LEU A 261 -0.78 -6.37 10.49
CA LEU A 261 0.11 -6.14 11.64
C LEU A 261 1.58 -6.07 11.24
N CYS A 262 2.03 -6.95 10.32
CA CYS A 262 3.39 -6.88 9.77
C CYS A 262 3.62 -5.55 9.05
N GLU A 263 2.63 -5.05 8.30
CA GLU A 263 2.70 -3.74 7.66
C GLU A 263 2.79 -2.62 8.70
N ALA A 264 1.93 -2.66 9.72
CA ALA A 264 1.90 -1.66 10.77
C ALA A 264 3.21 -1.59 11.56
N ALA A 265 3.91 -2.71 11.76
CA ALA A 265 5.24 -2.73 12.40
C ALA A 265 6.29 -1.90 11.61
N ARG A 266 6.14 -1.78 10.29
CA ARG A 266 7.05 -1.03 9.40
C ARG A 266 6.68 0.46 9.27
N TRP A 267 5.60 0.90 9.90
CA TRP A 267 5.19 2.30 9.85
C TRP A 267 6.18 3.24 10.56
N PRO A 268 6.13 4.56 10.28
CA PRO A 268 6.89 5.54 11.04
C PRO A 268 6.64 5.41 12.55
N ALA A 269 7.73 5.42 13.34
CA ALA A 269 7.70 5.11 14.76
C ALA A 269 6.69 5.94 15.58
N VAL A 270 6.47 7.19 15.19
CA VAL A 270 5.50 8.10 15.81
C VAL A 270 4.06 7.56 15.82
N ARG A 271 3.70 6.63 14.92
CA ARG A 271 2.36 6.04 14.84
C ARG A 271 2.15 4.90 15.85
N LEU A 272 3.24 4.28 16.32
CA LEU A 272 3.16 3.06 17.13
C LEU A 272 2.46 3.28 18.49
N PRO A 273 2.74 4.35 19.25
CA PRO A 273 2.03 4.60 20.50
C PRO A 273 0.53 4.85 20.30
N LEU A 274 0.15 5.57 19.24
CA LEU A 274 -1.25 5.78 18.88
C LEU A 274 -1.95 4.45 18.56
N LEU A 275 -1.28 3.61 17.77
CA LEU A 275 -1.82 2.32 17.35
C LEU A 275 -2.14 1.46 18.55
N ALA A 276 -1.20 1.35 19.48
CA ALA A 276 -1.44 0.56 20.67
C ALA A 276 -2.57 1.11 21.56
N THR A 277 -2.66 2.43 21.77
CA THR A 277 -3.81 3.01 22.48
C THR A 277 -5.14 2.74 21.76
N ALA A 278 -5.13 2.60 20.44
CA ALA A 278 -6.32 2.27 19.66
C ALA A 278 -6.65 0.76 19.70
N LEU A 279 -5.63 -0.12 19.68
CA LEU A 279 -5.79 -1.57 19.84
C LEU A 279 -6.31 -1.92 21.24
N ASP A 280 -5.78 -1.29 22.30
CA ASP A 280 -6.24 -1.49 23.68
C ASP A 280 -7.73 -1.12 23.82
N ARG A 281 -8.13 0.03 23.25
CA ARG A 281 -9.54 0.45 23.25
C ARG A 281 -10.45 -0.48 22.44
N ALA A 282 -9.91 -1.17 21.44
CA ALA A 282 -10.63 -2.16 20.65
C ALA A 282 -10.61 -3.58 21.25
N GLY A 283 -9.93 -3.78 22.40
CA GLY A 283 -9.78 -5.10 23.02
C GLY A 283 -8.82 -6.04 22.28
N LEU A 284 -7.92 -5.51 21.46
CA LEU A 284 -7.01 -6.25 20.59
C LEU A 284 -5.59 -6.38 21.18
N ALA A 285 -5.49 -6.66 22.48
CA ALA A 285 -4.20 -6.77 23.18
C ALA A 285 -3.32 -7.92 22.63
N ALA A 286 -3.92 -9.00 22.15
CA ALA A 286 -3.20 -10.10 21.51
C ALA A 286 -2.56 -9.67 20.16
N ASP A 287 -3.26 -8.83 19.39
CA ASP A 287 -2.72 -8.24 18.17
C ASP A 287 -1.57 -7.26 18.47
N TRP A 288 -1.65 -6.52 19.57
CA TRP A 288 -0.54 -5.67 20.04
C TRP A 288 0.72 -6.51 20.34
N ALA A 289 0.57 -7.60 21.09
CA ALA A 289 1.67 -8.52 21.37
C ALA A 289 2.26 -9.13 20.08
N THR A 290 1.38 -9.50 19.13
CA THR A 290 1.80 -10.01 17.82
C THR A 290 2.58 -8.96 17.04
N LEU A 291 2.13 -7.71 17.03
CA LEU A 291 2.82 -6.61 16.36
C LEU A 291 4.21 -6.37 16.96
N LEU A 292 4.32 -6.33 18.29
CA LEU A 292 5.61 -6.20 18.96
C LEU A 292 6.55 -7.35 18.60
N TRP A 293 6.04 -8.57 18.50
CA TRP A 293 6.81 -9.72 18.02
C TRP A 293 7.32 -9.53 16.59
N GLU A 294 6.46 -9.07 15.68
CA GLU A 294 6.86 -8.78 14.30
C GLU A 294 7.88 -7.63 14.20
N ALA A 295 7.77 -6.63 15.07
CA ALA A 295 8.71 -5.52 15.12
C ALA A 295 10.13 -5.98 15.49
N VAL A 296 10.28 -7.08 16.24
CA VAL A 296 11.57 -7.72 16.55
C VAL A 296 12.24 -8.29 15.31
N SER A 297 11.53 -8.50 14.20
CA SER A 297 12.13 -8.96 12.93
C SER A 297 12.67 -7.82 12.07
N LEU A 298 12.40 -6.55 12.43
CA LEU A 298 12.80 -5.37 11.64
C LEU A 298 14.26 -4.96 11.91
N PRO A 299 14.93 -4.21 11.00
CA PRO A 299 16.30 -3.74 11.24
C PRO A 299 16.45 -3.02 12.59
N THR A 300 17.60 -3.22 13.25
CA THR A 300 17.82 -2.77 14.65
C THR A 300 17.67 -1.25 14.81
N ALA A 301 17.98 -0.47 13.76
CA ALA A 301 17.77 0.97 13.74
C ALA A 301 16.28 1.34 13.87
N HIS A 302 15.41 0.69 13.09
CA HIS A 302 13.97 0.92 13.13
C HIS A 302 13.37 0.50 14.48
N LEU A 303 13.83 -0.61 15.04
CA LEU A 303 13.44 -1.05 16.38
C LEU A 303 13.79 0.02 17.44
N ALA A 304 14.96 0.65 17.35
CA ALA A 304 15.38 1.72 18.26
C ALA A 304 14.43 2.94 18.17
N ASP A 305 14.01 3.31 16.96
CA ASP A 305 13.07 4.40 16.72
C ASP A 305 11.69 4.07 17.30
N LEU A 306 11.19 2.84 17.09
CA LEU A 306 9.93 2.37 17.67
C LEU A 306 9.97 2.42 19.21
N ALA A 307 11.07 1.94 19.81
CA ALA A 307 11.25 1.98 21.26
C ALA A 307 11.31 3.42 21.79
N ALA A 308 11.98 4.34 21.09
CA ALA A 308 12.02 5.75 21.45
C ALA A 308 10.63 6.40 21.42
N ALA A 309 9.83 6.10 20.38
CA ALA A 309 8.47 6.62 20.27
C ALA A 309 7.56 6.09 21.39
N LEU A 310 7.69 4.80 21.74
CA LEU A 310 6.95 4.19 22.85
C LEU A 310 7.34 4.80 24.20
N ALA A 311 8.64 4.94 24.47
CA ALA A 311 9.12 5.55 25.71
C ALA A 311 8.65 7.01 25.85
N ALA A 312 8.71 7.80 24.77
CA ALA A 312 8.20 9.18 24.75
C ALA A 312 6.70 9.27 25.04
N ALA A 313 5.95 8.19 24.80
CA ALA A 313 4.52 8.09 25.09
C ALA A 313 4.21 7.42 26.45
N GLY A 314 5.22 7.23 27.31
CA GLY A 314 5.06 6.61 28.64
C GLY A 314 4.92 5.09 28.62
N ARG A 315 5.27 4.44 27.50
CA ARG A 315 5.16 2.98 27.29
C ARG A 315 6.51 2.29 27.46
N GLU A 316 7.14 2.54 28.62
CA GLU A 316 8.51 2.11 28.92
C GLU A 316 8.66 0.59 28.97
N GLY A 317 7.62 -0.14 29.40
CA GLY A 317 7.61 -1.60 29.41
C GLY A 317 7.76 -2.21 28.01
N ASP A 318 6.94 -1.74 27.06
CA ASP A 318 6.99 -2.17 25.66
C ASP A 318 8.31 -1.76 24.99
N ALA A 319 8.76 -0.53 25.23
CA ALA A 319 10.04 -0.05 24.73
C ALA A 319 11.21 -0.91 25.24
N GLY A 320 11.24 -1.21 26.53
CA GLY A 320 12.24 -2.07 27.14
C GLY A 320 12.19 -3.50 26.63
N GLN A 321 11.00 -4.04 26.36
CA GLN A 321 10.84 -5.37 25.75
C GLN A 321 11.45 -5.43 24.35
N LEU A 322 11.12 -4.47 23.48
CA LEU A 322 11.68 -4.40 22.14
C LEU A 322 13.21 -4.30 22.19
N LEU A 323 13.76 -3.41 23.02
CA LEU A 323 15.20 -3.23 23.14
C LEU A 323 15.91 -4.51 23.62
N ARG A 324 15.36 -5.21 24.62
CA ARG A 324 15.92 -6.48 25.10
C ARG A 324 15.93 -7.56 24.02
N GLN A 325 14.90 -7.60 23.19
CA GLN A 325 14.83 -8.52 22.05
C GLN A 325 15.76 -8.09 20.90
N GLY A 326 15.97 -6.79 20.71
CA GLY A 326 16.89 -6.26 19.70
C GLY A 326 18.36 -6.59 19.97
N VAL A 327 18.79 -6.61 21.24
CA VAL A 327 20.20 -6.86 21.62
C VAL A 327 20.61 -8.34 21.60
N THR A 328 19.68 -9.27 21.32
CA THR A 328 20.02 -10.69 21.12
C THR A 328 20.66 -10.96 19.75
N ARG A 329 20.67 -9.96 18.87
CA ARG A 329 21.29 -10.00 17.55
C ARG A 329 22.83 -9.94 17.63
N PRO A 330 23.55 -10.20 16.51
CA PRO A 330 24.98 -9.96 16.45
C PRO A 330 25.34 -8.53 16.89
N GLY A 331 26.42 -8.38 17.65
CA GLY A 331 26.84 -7.08 18.19
C GLY A 331 27.11 -6.05 17.09
N GLU A 332 27.58 -6.49 15.93
CA GLU A 332 27.84 -5.67 14.74
C GLU A 332 26.58 -4.96 14.22
N ASP A 333 25.43 -5.67 14.18
CA ASP A 333 24.15 -5.09 13.74
C ASP A 333 23.66 -4.01 14.71
N VAL A 334 23.85 -4.24 16.01
CA VAL A 334 23.51 -3.27 17.06
C VAL A 334 24.44 -2.06 16.96
N ALA A 335 25.74 -2.29 16.74
CA ALA A 335 26.73 -1.23 16.59
C ALA A 335 26.45 -0.37 15.35
N ALA A 336 26.05 -0.97 14.22
CA ALA A 336 25.66 -0.26 13.02
C ALA A 336 24.41 0.61 13.26
N ALA A 337 23.40 0.11 13.97
CA ALA A 337 22.21 0.89 14.31
C ALA A 337 22.52 2.08 15.24
N VAL A 338 23.35 1.85 16.26
CA VAL A 338 23.78 2.90 17.17
C VAL A 338 24.64 3.93 16.42
N THR A 339 25.52 3.51 15.51
CA THR A 339 26.43 4.42 14.78
C THR A 339 25.76 5.14 13.61
N GLY A 340 24.66 4.61 13.06
CA GLY A 340 23.85 5.26 12.01
C GLY A 340 22.94 6.39 12.50
N THR A 341 22.72 6.50 13.80
CA THR A 341 21.84 7.50 14.42
C THR A 341 22.66 8.63 15.07
N ARG A 342 22.02 9.73 15.52
CA ARG A 342 22.72 10.77 16.31
C ARG A 342 22.98 10.27 17.73
N ALA A 343 24.16 10.52 18.30
CA ALA A 343 24.52 10.06 19.64
C ALA A 343 23.56 10.55 20.74
N SER A 344 22.91 11.70 20.54
CA SER A 344 21.92 12.26 21.46
C SER A 344 20.54 11.61 21.38
N CYS A 345 20.28 10.73 20.42
CA CYS A 345 18.96 10.09 20.33
C CYS A 345 18.77 9.08 21.46
N TRP A 346 17.60 9.14 22.10
CA TRP A 346 17.29 8.29 23.24
C TRP A 346 17.39 6.80 22.89
N GLY A 347 16.91 6.41 21.70
CA GLY A 347 16.89 5.01 21.24
C GLY A 347 18.29 4.38 21.15
N ALA A 348 19.27 5.08 20.61
CA ALA A 348 20.65 4.59 20.53
C ALA A 348 21.29 4.45 21.92
N ARG A 349 21.07 5.44 22.79
CA ARG A 349 21.54 5.39 24.18
C ARG A 349 20.92 4.20 24.93
N ALA A 350 19.61 4.01 24.81
CA ALA A 350 18.89 2.92 25.46
C ALA A 350 19.34 1.55 24.93
N LEU A 351 19.63 1.43 23.63
CA LEU A 351 20.21 0.21 23.05
C LEU A 351 21.56 -0.14 23.68
N VAL A 352 22.48 0.84 23.83
CA VAL A 352 23.78 0.60 24.48
C VAL A 352 23.60 0.20 25.95
N GLU A 353 22.73 0.89 26.68
CA GLU A 353 22.44 0.57 28.09
C GLU A 353 21.89 -0.85 28.25
N VAL A 354 20.93 -1.26 27.42
CA VAL A 354 20.37 -2.62 27.43
C VAL A 354 21.42 -3.65 26.98
N PHE A 355 22.25 -3.34 25.97
CA PHE A 355 23.29 -4.26 25.50
C PHE A 355 24.32 -4.55 26.60
N VAL A 356 24.83 -3.52 27.27
CA VAL A 356 25.79 -3.65 28.38
C VAL A 356 25.16 -4.40 29.57
N ALA A 357 23.87 -4.17 29.85
CA ALA A 357 23.17 -4.84 30.93
C ALA A 357 22.98 -6.35 30.67
N VAL A 358 22.72 -6.74 29.42
CA VAL A 358 22.33 -8.12 29.06
C VAL A 358 23.49 -8.98 28.54
N ARG A 359 24.40 -8.43 27.73
CA ARG A 359 25.48 -9.19 27.05
C ARG A 359 26.70 -9.34 27.95
N SER A 360 27.62 -10.25 27.63
CA SER A 360 28.85 -10.45 28.42
C SER A 360 29.79 -9.23 28.32
N PRO A 361 30.74 -9.06 29.26
CA PRO A 361 31.77 -8.02 29.14
C PRO A 361 32.59 -8.16 27.85
N GLU A 362 32.86 -9.38 27.41
CA GLU A 362 33.61 -9.67 26.17
C GLU A 362 32.82 -9.28 24.92
N ASP A 363 31.52 -9.64 24.86
CA ASP A 363 30.62 -9.22 23.78
C ASP A 363 30.50 -7.69 23.74
N THR A 364 30.51 -7.05 24.91
CA THR A 364 30.49 -5.58 25.04
C THR A 364 31.77 -4.95 24.50
N ALA A 365 32.93 -5.56 24.75
CA ALA A 365 34.20 -5.10 24.18
C ALA A 365 34.24 -5.29 22.66
N HIS A 366 33.73 -6.41 22.14
CA HIS A 366 33.63 -6.65 20.71
C HIS A 366 32.68 -5.65 20.03
N PHE A 367 31.52 -5.39 20.62
CA PHE A 367 30.60 -4.32 20.19
C PHE A 367 31.29 -2.95 20.15
N ALA A 368 32.04 -2.59 21.19
CA ALA A 368 32.76 -1.32 21.22
C ALA A 368 33.85 -1.22 20.14
N ALA A 369 34.49 -2.34 19.78
CA ALA A 369 35.51 -2.41 18.74
C ALA A 369 34.99 -2.05 17.34
N CYS A 370 33.69 -2.21 17.07
CA CYS A 370 33.09 -1.86 15.77
C CYS A 370 33.20 -0.36 15.43
N ALA A 371 33.21 0.52 16.43
CA ALA A 371 33.39 1.97 16.26
C ALA A 371 33.98 2.61 17.53
N PRO A 372 35.28 2.40 17.82
CA PRO A 372 35.86 2.68 19.13
C PRO A 372 35.67 4.12 19.60
N GLN A 373 35.87 5.10 18.70
CA GLN A 373 35.80 6.53 19.04
C GLN A 373 34.40 6.95 19.50
N ARG A 374 33.36 6.23 19.05
CA ARG A 374 31.96 6.53 19.37
C ARG A 374 31.41 5.64 20.46
N LEU A 375 31.72 4.34 20.42
CA LEU A 375 31.07 3.35 21.29
C LEU A 375 31.76 3.18 22.63
N VAL A 376 33.08 3.35 22.73
CA VAL A 376 33.79 3.23 24.02
C VAL A 376 33.26 4.23 25.06
N PRO A 377 33.11 5.55 24.75
CA PRO A 377 32.54 6.50 25.70
C PRO A 377 31.12 6.13 26.13
N GLU A 378 30.27 5.69 25.19
CA GLU A 378 28.88 5.32 25.46
C GLU A 378 28.77 4.05 26.30
N VAL A 379 29.60 3.04 26.04
CA VAL A 379 29.68 1.81 26.83
C VAL A 379 30.13 2.10 28.25
N LEU A 380 31.16 2.92 28.45
CA LEU A 380 31.62 3.30 29.80
C LEU A 380 30.57 4.13 30.55
N ARG A 381 29.83 4.98 29.86
CA ARG A 381 28.71 5.73 30.43
C ARG A 381 27.56 4.79 30.82
N ALA A 382 27.20 3.86 29.94
CA ALA A 382 26.15 2.87 30.16
C ALA A 382 26.50 1.89 31.30
N ALA A 383 27.75 1.42 31.38
CA ALA A 383 28.21 0.55 32.45
C ALA A 383 28.06 1.24 33.82
N ARG A 384 28.45 2.51 33.92
CA ARG A 384 28.29 3.32 35.14
C ARG A 384 26.82 3.54 35.53
N ALA A 385 25.99 3.87 34.55
CA ALA A 385 24.61 4.30 34.80
C ALA A 385 23.63 3.12 34.97
N ALA A 386 23.75 2.10 34.13
CA ALA A 386 22.76 1.02 34.01
C ALA A 386 23.25 -0.32 34.58
N ALA A 387 24.57 -0.54 34.70
CA ALA A 387 25.13 -1.80 35.17
C ALA A 387 26.36 -1.61 36.10
N PRO A 388 26.25 -0.83 37.19
CA PRO A 388 27.41 -0.45 38.02
C PRO A 388 28.14 -1.66 38.61
N ALA A 389 27.41 -2.74 38.94
CA ALA A 389 28.01 -4.00 39.41
C ALA A 389 28.92 -4.69 38.38
N ARG A 390 28.77 -4.36 37.08
CA ARG A 390 29.52 -4.95 35.96
C ARG A 390 30.57 -4.00 35.40
N GLU A 391 30.65 -2.76 35.89
CA GLU A 391 31.54 -1.72 35.36
C GLU A 391 33.00 -2.18 35.33
N THR A 392 33.52 -2.71 36.44
CA THR A 392 34.91 -3.18 36.52
C THR A 392 35.21 -4.27 35.50
N ALA A 393 34.27 -5.19 35.28
CA ALA A 393 34.42 -6.28 34.30
C ALA A 393 34.40 -5.76 32.86
N VAL A 394 33.49 -4.82 32.53
CA VAL A 394 33.44 -4.19 31.22
C VAL A 394 34.71 -3.38 30.93
N VAL A 395 35.19 -2.59 31.90
CA VAL A 395 36.45 -1.84 31.77
C VAL A 395 37.62 -2.80 31.56
N HIS A 396 37.67 -3.91 32.32
CA HIS A 396 38.70 -4.93 32.14
C HIS A 396 38.67 -5.54 30.72
N ALA A 397 37.50 -5.93 30.23
CA ALA A 397 37.35 -6.48 28.87
C ALA A 397 37.78 -5.48 27.78
N LEU A 398 37.44 -4.19 27.95
CA LEU A 398 37.89 -3.14 27.03
C LEU A 398 39.42 -2.95 27.05
N ARG A 399 40.08 -3.08 28.21
CA ARG A 399 41.55 -3.05 28.30
C ARG A 399 42.18 -4.25 27.63
N VAL A 400 41.64 -5.45 27.85
CA VAL A 400 42.12 -6.68 27.20
C VAL A 400 41.99 -6.59 25.68
N ALA A 401 40.93 -5.95 25.19
CA ALA A 401 40.73 -5.66 23.77
C ALA A 401 41.60 -4.49 23.22
N GLY A 402 42.39 -3.82 24.07
CA GLY A 402 43.24 -2.70 23.67
C GLY A 402 42.48 -1.39 23.35
N LEU A 403 41.23 -1.26 23.81
CA LEU A 403 40.35 -0.12 23.48
C LEU A 403 40.44 1.05 24.48
N VAL A 404 41.02 0.82 25.66
CA VAL A 404 41.30 1.83 26.68
C VAL A 404 42.66 1.58 27.30
N THR A 405 43.43 2.65 27.49
CA THR A 405 44.68 2.63 28.23
C THR A 405 44.41 2.62 29.74
N GLY A 406 45.27 1.92 30.49
CA GLY A 406 45.16 1.75 31.94
C GLY A 406 45.27 3.03 32.74
#